data_AF-A0A6G0YX22-F1
#
_entry.id   AF-A0A6G0YX22-F1
#
_cell.length_a   1.000
_cell.length_b   1.000
_cell.length_c   1.000
_cell.angle_alpha   90.00
_cell.angle_beta   90.00
_cell.angle_gamma   90.00
#
_symmetry.space_group_name_H-M   'P 1'
#
loop_
_entity.id
_entity.type
_entity.pdbx_description
1 polymer ?
#
loop_
_entity_poly.entity_id
_entity_poly.type
_entity_poly.pdbx_seq_one_letter_code
_entity_poly.pdbx_strand_id
1 'polypeptide(L)'
;MCRPPTAAVQCYLIAAICATAGVAAVSRHPVTVVVSFDGFRPDYIRPQMTPTLARFRNASAAPPYMRSAFPTKTFVNHFTMATGMHPESHGVLDNYMFNWNDTTIMHYTYEQFHYDDKVVPIWVRSGRQRNVVVYILIFNFLFDCVPAHSKPSPSKISSRLMSHAVRYVL
;
A
#
# COMPACT_ATOMS: atom_id res chain seq x y z
N MET A 1 19.62 36.02 -58.30
CA MET A 1 19.55 36.15 -56.82
C MET A 1 18.80 34.92 -56.28
N CYS A 2 19.53 33.88 -55.90
CA CYS A 2 18.94 32.67 -55.28
C CYS A 2 19.22 32.71 -53.77
N ARG A 3 18.18 32.88 -52.95
CA ARG A 3 18.28 32.63 -51.50
C ARG A 3 18.11 31.12 -51.27
N PRO A 4 19.01 30.45 -50.53
CA PRO A 4 18.88 29.01 -50.30
C PRO A 4 17.71 28.71 -49.37
N PRO A 5 17.13 27.50 -49.42
CA PRO A 5 15.98 27.07 -48.63
C PRO A 5 16.39 26.74 -47.19
N THR A 6 16.97 27.69 -46.46
CA THR A 6 17.51 27.45 -45.11
C THR A 6 16.42 27.13 -44.10
N ALA A 7 15.23 27.73 -44.23
CA ALA A 7 14.13 27.50 -43.30
C ALA A 7 13.58 26.06 -43.34
N ALA A 8 13.53 25.43 -44.52
CA ALA A 8 13.04 24.08 -44.68
C ALA A 8 14.02 23.05 -44.09
N VAL A 9 15.32 23.24 -44.33
CA VAL A 9 16.38 22.38 -43.76
C VAL A 9 16.42 22.48 -42.23
N GLN A 10 16.17 23.67 -41.68
CA GLN A 10 16.10 23.89 -40.22
C GLN A 10 14.90 23.17 -39.58
N CYS A 11 13.74 23.15 -40.24
CA CYS A 11 12.56 22.44 -39.74
C CYS A 11 12.76 20.91 -39.76
N TYR A 12 13.39 20.37 -40.81
CA TYR A 12 13.71 18.94 -40.89
C TYR A 12 14.72 18.50 -39.83
N LEU A 13 15.72 19.33 -39.52
CA LEU A 13 16.71 19.05 -38.47
C LEU A 13 16.08 19.06 -37.07
N ILE A 14 15.18 20.01 -36.77
CA ILE A 14 14.48 20.05 -35.47
C ILE A 14 13.55 18.84 -35.32
N ALA A 15 12.80 18.47 -36.37
CA ALA A 15 11.95 17.29 -36.35
C ALA A 15 12.76 15.99 -36.17
N ALA A 16 13.93 15.88 -36.80
CA ALA A 16 14.82 14.75 -36.65
C ALA A 16 15.42 14.66 -35.23
N ILE A 17 15.79 15.79 -34.63
CA ILE A 17 16.28 15.84 -33.24
C ILE A 17 15.19 15.40 -32.26
N CYS A 18 13.95 15.85 -32.43
CA CYS A 18 12.81 15.41 -31.62
C CYS A 18 12.47 13.92 -31.79
N ALA A 19 12.71 13.33 -32.97
CA ALA A 19 12.52 11.90 -33.21
C ALA A 19 13.65 11.04 -32.57
N THR A 20 14.84 11.61 -32.36
CA THR A 20 15.99 10.93 -31.72
C THR A 20 16.11 11.18 -30.22
N ALA A 21 15.40 12.17 -29.67
CA ALA A 21 15.23 12.34 -28.24
C ALA A 21 14.30 11.24 -27.75
N GLY A 22 14.90 10.06 -27.53
CA GLY A 22 14.23 8.88 -27.06
C GLY A 22 13.29 9.25 -25.92
N VAL A 23 12.02 8.90 -26.09
CA VAL A 23 11.09 8.74 -24.98
C VAL A 23 11.86 7.93 -23.94
N ALA A 24 12.26 8.58 -22.85
CA ALA A 24 12.95 7.94 -21.75
C ALA A 24 12.17 6.67 -21.46
N ALA A 25 12.84 5.52 -21.58
CA ALA A 25 12.18 4.24 -21.51
C ALA A 25 11.42 4.14 -20.19
N VAL A 26 10.12 4.43 -20.24
CA VAL A 26 9.15 3.99 -19.24
C VAL A 26 9.37 2.50 -19.18
N SER A 27 9.68 1.99 -17.99
CA SER A 27 9.86 0.57 -17.70
C SER A 27 9.04 -0.31 -18.65
N ARG A 28 9.67 -1.32 -19.28
CA ARG A 28 8.97 -2.28 -20.17
C ARG A 28 7.84 -3.04 -19.45
N HIS A 29 7.78 -2.94 -18.13
CA HIS A 29 6.79 -3.56 -17.28
C HIS A 29 5.97 -2.48 -16.54
N PRO A 30 4.66 -2.71 -16.34
CA PRO A 30 3.82 -1.79 -15.57
C PRO A 30 4.37 -1.64 -14.15
N VAL A 31 4.53 -0.39 -13.70
CA VAL A 31 4.93 -0.07 -12.33
C VAL A 31 3.69 -0.12 -11.44
N THR A 32 3.76 -0.92 -10.38
CA THR A 32 2.72 -1.01 -9.36
C THR A 32 3.06 -0.05 -8.23
N VAL A 33 2.18 0.92 -7.99
CA VAL A 33 2.32 1.86 -6.86
C VAL A 33 1.26 1.51 -5.82
N VAL A 34 1.71 1.19 -4.62
CA VAL A 34 0.83 0.95 -3.46
C VAL A 34 0.88 2.20 -2.58
N VAL A 35 -0.27 2.85 -2.41
CA VAL A 35 -0.43 4.01 -1.53
C VAL A 35 -1.37 3.62 -0.39
N SER A 36 -0.86 3.64 0.84
CA SER A 36 -1.68 3.40 2.04
C SER A 36 -1.88 4.70 2.81
N PHE A 37 -3.14 5.01 3.13
CA PHE A 37 -3.52 6.12 4.01
C PHE A 37 -3.92 5.55 5.37
N ASP A 38 -3.09 5.75 6.39
CA ASP A 38 -3.37 5.18 7.71
C ASP A 38 -4.61 5.82 8.36
N GLY A 39 -5.43 4.99 9.01
CA GLY A 39 -6.68 5.43 9.64
C GLY A 39 -7.78 5.95 8.68
N PHE A 40 -7.65 5.75 7.37
CA PHE A 40 -8.57 6.32 6.38
C PHE A 40 -9.84 5.47 6.21
N ARG A 41 -10.93 5.88 6.90
CA ARG A 41 -12.23 5.21 6.83
C ARG A 41 -12.92 5.50 5.48
N PRO A 42 -13.65 4.54 4.86
CA PRO A 42 -14.32 4.74 3.57
C PRO A 42 -15.26 5.95 3.54
N ASP A 43 -15.91 6.27 4.67
CA ASP A 43 -16.83 7.41 4.82
C ASP A 43 -16.17 8.79 4.67
N TYR A 44 -14.83 8.84 4.66
CA TYR A 44 -14.07 10.07 4.43
C TYR A 44 -14.00 10.45 2.94
N ILE A 45 -14.29 9.53 2.02
CA ILE A 45 -14.33 9.83 0.58
C ILE A 45 -15.63 10.57 0.26
N ARG A 46 -15.57 11.91 0.31
CA ARG A 46 -16.70 12.79 0.02
C ARG A 46 -16.34 13.75 -1.11
N PRO A 47 -17.18 13.93 -2.15
CA PRO A 47 -16.88 14.84 -3.26
C PRO A 47 -16.53 16.26 -2.83
N GLN A 48 -17.08 16.74 -1.71
CA GLN A 48 -16.86 18.08 -1.18
C GLN A 48 -15.51 18.22 -0.45
N MET A 49 -15.02 17.16 0.20
CA MET A 49 -13.79 17.21 1.02
C MET A 49 -12.59 16.61 0.30
N THR A 50 -12.80 15.55 -0.48
CA THR A 50 -11.77 14.79 -1.17
C THR A 50 -12.14 14.62 -2.65
N PRO A 51 -12.22 15.71 -3.44
CA PRO A 51 -12.71 15.67 -4.83
C PRO A 51 -11.86 14.75 -5.71
N THR A 52 -10.54 14.73 -5.51
CA THR A 52 -9.62 13.87 -6.27
C THR A 52 -9.87 12.38 -5.98
N LEU A 53 -9.98 12.00 -4.71
CA LEU A 53 -10.24 10.60 -4.32
C LEU A 53 -11.65 10.15 -4.74
N ALA A 54 -12.65 11.03 -4.67
CA ALA A 54 -13.99 10.74 -5.15
C ALA A 54 -14.02 10.49 -6.67
N ARG A 55 -13.31 11.31 -7.46
CA ARG A 55 -13.14 11.10 -8.90
C ARG A 55 -12.41 9.80 -9.20
N PHE A 56 -11.33 9.51 -8.46
CA PHE A 56 -10.57 8.29 -8.62
C PHE A 56 -11.41 7.03 -8.33
N ARG A 57 -12.17 7.04 -7.23
CA ARG A 57 -13.10 5.95 -6.87
C ARG A 57 -14.12 5.68 -7.97
N ASN A 58 -14.66 6.72 -8.59
CA ASN A 58 -15.67 6.59 -9.65
C ASN A 58 -15.08 6.13 -10.99
N ALA A 59 -13.80 6.40 -11.24
CA ALA A 59 -13.12 6.05 -12.50
C ALA A 59 -12.39 4.70 -12.45
N SER A 60 -12.32 4.04 -11.29
CA SER A 60 -11.55 2.81 -11.06
C SER A 60 -12.41 1.73 -10.40
N ALA A 61 -11.87 0.50 -10.32
CA ALA A 61 -12.49 -0.56 -9.55
C ALA A 61 -12.32 -0.27 -8.05
N ALA A 62 -13.42 0.05 -7.36
CA ALA A 62 -13.41 0.38 -5.95
C ALA A 62 -14.44 -0.45 -5.16
N PRO A 63 -14.01 -1.31 -4.21
CA PRO A 63 -14.94 -1.98 -3.31
C PRO A 63 -15.54 -0.97 -2.31
N PRO A 64 -16.72 -1.27 -1.71
CA PRO A 64 -17.36 -0.37 -0.76
C PRO A 64 -16.53 -0.15 0.52
N TYR A 65 -15.78 -1.17 0.95
CA TYR A 65 -14.83 -1.10 2.06
C TYR A 65 -13.84 -2.26 1.99
N MET A 66 -12.74 -2.16 2.75
CA MET A 66 -11.80 -3.24 3.01
C MET A 66 -11.89 -3.64 4.48
N ARG A 67 -11.93 -4.93 4.77
CA ARG A 67 -11.97 -5.43 6.15
C ARG A 67 -10.54 -5.57 6.68
N SER A 68 -10.25 -4.86 7.76
CA SER A 68 -8.99 -4.96 8.50
C SER A 68 -8.85 -6.30 9.21
N ALA A 69 -7.59 -6.75 9.36
CA ALA A 69 -7.23 -7.83 10.26
C ALA A 69 -7.36 -7.39 11.72
N PHE A 70 -7.61 -8.36 12.60
CA PHE A 70 -7.64 -8.12 14.04
C PHE A 70 -6.28 -8.47 14.65
N PRO A 71 -5.71 -7.62 15.52
CA PRO A 71 -6.24 -6.32 15.97
C PRO A 71 -6.10 -5.22 14.91
N THR A 72 -7.01 -4.24 14.96
CA THR A 72 -7.05 -3.12 13.99
C THR A 72 -5.99 -2.06 14.30
N LYS A 73 -4.72 -2.48 14.24
CA LYS A 73 -3.52 -1.66 14.48
C LYS A 73 -2.76 -1.41 13.18
N THR A 74 -2.02 -0.32 13.14
CA THR A 74 -1.27 0.14 11.95
C THR A 74 -0.32 -0.94 11.43
N PHE A 75 0.67 -1.42 12.21
CA PHE A 75 1.67 -2.34 11.65
C PHE A 75 1.08 -3.70 11.33
N VAL A 76 0.16 -4.17 12.18
CA VAL A 76 -0.54 -5.43 11.96
C VAL A 76 -1.22 -5.41 10.58
N ASN A 77 -2.02 -4.39 10.28
CA ASN A 77 -2.74 -4.31 9.01
C ASN A 77 -1.83 -4.02 7.81
N HIS A 78 -0.85 -3.13 7.94
CA HIS A 78 0.08 -2.84 6.86
C HIS A 78 0.93 -4.06 6.50
N PHE A 79 1.35 -4.83 7.49
CA PHE A 79 2.14 -6.03 7.28
C PHE A 79 1.31 -7.20 6.76
N THR A 80 0.07 -7.35 7.24
CA THR A 80 -0.93 -8.27 6.62
C THR A 80 -1.11 -7.96 5.13
N MET A 81 -1.27 -6.69 4.75
CA MET A 81 -1.40 -6.29 3.34
C MET A 81 -0.12 -6.56 2.54
N ALA A 82 1.04 -6.32 3.12
CA ALA A 82 2.33 -6.49 2.45
C ALA A 82 2.68 -7.97 2.20
N THR A 83 2.30 -8.86 3.12
CA THR A 83 2.65 -10.29 3.09
C THR A 83 1.52 -11.17 2.54
N GLY A 84 0.27 -10.70 2.62
CA GLY A 84 -0.93 -11.48 2.32
C GLY A 84 -1.27 -12.53 3.40
N MET A 85 -0.61 -12.47 4.55
CA MET A 85 -0.79 -13.43 5.65
C MET A 85 -1.57 -12.82 6.81
N HIS A 86 -2.20 -13.68 7.62
CA HIS A 86 -2.86 -13.22 8.84
C HIS A 86 -1.85 -12.92 9.96
N PRO A 87 -2.24 -12.09 10.96
CA PRO A 87 -1.38 -11.75 12.09
C PRO A 87 -0.80 -12.94 12.84
N GLU A 88 -1.58 -14.00 13.01
CA GLU A 88 -1.12 -15.24 13.64
C GLU A 88 -0.04 -15.98 12.84
N SER A 89 0.04 -15.76 11.52
CA SER A 89 1.01 -16.40 10.64
C SER A 89 2.28 -15.56 10.48
N HIS A 90 2.13 -14.23 10.37
CA HIS A 90 3.26 -13.32 10.19
C HIS A 90 3.80 -12.72 11.50
N GLY A 91 3.28 -13.11 12.67
CA GLY A 91 3.87 -12.82 13.98
C GLY A 91 3.74 -11.39 14.51
N VAL A 92 3.55 -10.38 13.65
CA VAL A 92 3.29 -8.99 14.06
C VAL A 92 1.86 -8.84 14.60
N LEU A 93 1.71 -8.84 15.93
CA LEU A 93 0.40 -8.83 16.59
C LEU A 93 -0.01 -7.46 17.16
N ASP A 94 0.93 -6.55 17.40
CA ASP A 94 0.64 -5.20 17.89
C ASP A 94 1.73 -4.23 17.43
N ASN A 95 1.50 -2.93 17.60
CA ASN A 95 2.50 -1.90 17.37
C ASN A 95 3.64 -2.00 18.39
N TYR A 96 3.32 -2.44 19.62
CA TYR A 96 4.28 -2.66 20.70
C TYR A 96 4.27 -4.13 21.08
N MET A 97 5.40 -4.81 20.92
CA MET A 97 5.52 -6.23 21.25
C MET A 97 6.54 -6.44 22.35
N PHE A 98 6.23 -7.30 23.31
CA PHE A 98 7.20 -7.68 24.33
C PHE A 98 8.17 -8.71 23.76
N ASN A 99 9.47 -8.42 23.84
CA ASN A 99 10.53 -9.37 23.53
C ASN A 99 10.90 -10.13 24.80
N TRP A 100 10.68 -11.45 24.80
CA TRP A 100 11.02 -12.30 25.94
C TRP A 100 12.53 -12.43 26.16
N ASN A 101 13.34 -12.37 25.10
CA ASN A 101 14.78 -12.62 25.20
C ASN A 101 15.51 -11.49 25.94
N ASP A 102 15.14 -10.25 25.63
CA ASP A 102 15.80 -9.07 26.20
C ASP A 102 14.94 -8.35 27.24
N THR A 103 13.72 -8.87 27.52
CA THR A 103 12.71 -8.24 28.39
C THR A 103 12.38 -6.79 28.00
N THR A 104 12.54 -6.45 26.73
CA THR A 104 12.31 -5.11 26.18
C THR A 104 10.98 -5.04 25.43
N ILE A 105 10.46 -3.83 25.27
CA ILE A 105 9.33 -3.56 24.38
C ILE A 105 9.89 -3.17 23.01
N MET A 106 9.62 -4.00 22.00
CA MET A 106 9.89 -3.70 20.61
C MET A 106 8.82 -2.78 20.05
N HIS A 107 9.26 -1.73 19.39
CA HIS A 107 8.40 -0.79 18.68
C HIS A 107 9.15 -0.35 17.42
N TYR A 108 8.62 -0.70 16.25
CA TYR A 108 9.25 -0.42 14.95
C TYR A 108 10.71 -0.94 14.82
N THR A 109 10.98 -2.17 15.27
CA THR A 109 12.31 -2.76 15.11
C THR A 109 12.43 -3.53 13.81
N TYR A 110 13.62 -3.59 13.22
CA TYR A 110 13.84 -4.33 11.97
C TYR A 110 13.55 -5.83 12.15
N GLU A 111 13.96 -6.35 13.31
CA GLU A 111 13.80 -7.72 13.77
C GLU A 111 12.33 -8.12 13.84
N GLN A 112 11.44 -7.20 14.23
CA GLN A 112 10.00 -7.45 14.30
C GLN A 112 9.39 -7.79 12.93
N PHE A 113 9.94 -7.25 11.84
CA PHE A 113 9.43 -7.45 10.47
C PHE A 113 10.26 -8.45 9.64
N HIS A 114 11.36 -8.96 10.18
CA HIS A 114 12.30 -9.85 9.49
C HIS A 114 12.77 -11.02 10.38
N TYR A 115 11.90 -11.52 11.26
CA TYR A 115 12.23 -12.63 12.16
C TYR A 115 12.17 -14.01 11.48
N ASP A 116 11.46 -14.14 10.36
CA ASP A 116 11.30 -15.39 9.60
C ASP A 116 11.43 -15.14 8.09
N ASP A 117 12.36 -15.84 7.44
CA ASP A 117 12.62 -15.76 5.99
C ASP A 117 11.43 -16.19 5.13
N LYS A 118 10.46 -16.92 5.70
CA LYS A 118 9.22 -17.30 5.01
C LYS A 118 8.23 -16.13 4.91
N VAL A 119 8.35 -15.15 5.80
CA VAL A 119 7.47 -13.98 5.87
C VAL A 119 8.02 -12.89 4.96
N VAL A 120 7.74 -13.02 3.66
CA VAL A 120 8.31 -12.13 2.64
C VAL A 120 7.30 -11.07 2.19
N PRO A 121 7.50 -9.78 2.53
CA PRO A 121 6.64 -8.71 2.05
C PRO A 121 6.87 -8.40 0.56
N ILE A 122 5.88 -7.76 -0.07
CA ILE A 122 5.85 -7.51 -1.51
C ILE A 122 7.08 -6.74 -2.03
N TRP A 123 7.67 -5.82 -1.26
CA TRP A 123 8.87 -5.08 -1.69
C TRP A 123 10.13 -5.96 -1.72
N VAL A 124 10.27 -6.91 -0.80
CA VAL A 124 11.38 -7.88 -0.82
C VAL A 124 11.19 -8.84 -1.99
N ARG A 125 9.96 -9.34 -2.19
CA ARG A 125 9.62 -10.23 -3.32
C ARG A 125 9.82 -9.54 -4.67
N SER A 126 9.45 -8.27 -4.76
CA SER A 126 9.59 -7.43 -5.97
C SER A 126 11.03 -6.93 -6.18
N GLY A 127 11.96 -7.09 -5.24
CA GLY A 127 13.37 -6.77 -5.46
C GLY A 127 13.97 -7.50 -6.69
N ARG A 128 13.33 -8.62 -7.09
CA ARG A 128 13.64 -9.41 -8.28
C ARG A 128 12.99 -8.89 -9.58
N GLN A 129 11.96 -8.04 -9.49
CA GLN A 129 11.23 -7.47 -10.63
C GLN A 129 11.23 -5.93 -10.70
N ARG A 130 11.79 -5.19 -9.72
CA ARG A 130 12.01 -3.72 -9.72
C ARG A 130 10.82 -2.81 -10.09
N ASN A 131 9.58 -3.32 -10.06
CA ASN A 131 8.41 -2.56 -10.55
C ASN A 131 7.39 -2.21 -9.45
N VAL A 132 7.63 -2.54 -8.18
CA VAL A 132 6.71 -2.19 -7.07
C VAL A 132 7.32 -1.06 -6.25
N VAL A 133 6.57 0.02 -6.08
CA VAL A 133 6.91 1.13 -5.18
C VAL A 133 5.80 1.25 -4.12
N VAL A 134 6.19 1.19 -2.85
CA VAL A 134 5.25 1.23 -1.72
C VAL A 134 5.43 2.53 -0.96
N TYR A 135 4.35 3.31 -0.85
CA TYR A 135 4.26 4.52 -0.04
C TYR A 135 3.26 4.30 1.08
N ILE A 136 3.74 4.37 2.31
CA ILE A 136 2.90 4.30 3.50
C ILE A 136 2.86 5.70 4.11
N LEU A 137 1.69 6.33 4.05
CA LEU A 137 1.45 7.60 4.72
C LEU A 137 0.89 7.30 6.11
N ILE A 138 1.81 7.13 7.06
CA ILE A 138 1.49 7.04 8.48
C ILE A 138 1.20 8.45 8.96
N PHE A 139 -0.09 8.79 9.01
CA PHE A 139 -0.53 9.93 9.76
C PHE A 139 -0.44 9.55 11.24
N ASN A 140 0.49 10.16 11.99
CA ASN A 140 0.52 10.12 13.46
C ASN A 140 -0.69 10.90 14.04
N PHE A 141 -1.89 10.55 13.62
CA PHE A 141 -3.11 10.93 14.31
C PHE A 141 -3.39 9.84 15.33
N LEU A 142 -3.04 10.16 16.58
CA LEU A 142 -3.56 9.55 17.79
C LEU A 142 -5.11 9.63 17.77
N PHE A 143 -5.77 8.73 17.04
CA PHE A 143 -7.18 8.42 17.23
C PHE A 143 -7.26 7.12 18.03
N ASP A 144 -6.89 7.20 19.31
CA ASP A 144 -7.55 6.38 20.32
C ASP A 144 -9.03 6.79 20.35
N CYS A 145 -9.82 6.19 19.48
CA CYS A 145 -11.28 6.29 19.51
C CYS A 145 -11.88 4.88 19.60
N VAL A 146 -11.67 4.24 20.75
CA VAL A 146 -12.66 3.34 21.33
C VAL A 146 -13.37 4.12 22.44
N PRO A 147 -14.60 4.61 22.23
CA PRO A 147 -15.44 5.07 23.32
C PRO A 147 -15.67 3.90 24.29
N ALA A 148 -15.34 4.08 25.56
CA ALA A 148 -15.33 3.06 26.61
C ALA A 148 -16.73 2.56 27.03
N HIS A 149 -17.74 2.59 26.16
CA HIS A 149 -19.12 2.16 26.46
C HIS A 149 -19.69 1.29 25.35
N SER A 150 -19.22 0.04 25.27
CA SER A 150 -20.01 -1.15 24.90
C SER A 150 -19.07 -2.34 24.65
N LYS A 151 -18.59 -2.99 25.72
CA LYS A 151 -18.06 -4.36 25.59
C LYS A 151 -19.24 -5.34 25.66
N PRO A 152 -19.58 -6.12 24.62
CA PRO A 152 -20.43 -7.28 24.81
C PRO A 152 -19.63 -8.39 25.51
N SER A 153 -20.29 -9.12 26.41
CA SER A 153 -19.68 -10.15 27.28
C SER A 153 -19.06 -11.32 26.48
N PRO A 154 -18.03 -11.99 27.01
CA PRO A 154 -17.18 -12.95 26.28
C PRO A 154 -17.78 -14.36 26.16
N SER A 155 -19.09 -14.51 25.99
CA SER A 155 -19.76 -15.83 26.09
C SER A 155 -20.25 -16.46 24.78
N LYS A 156 -20.08 -15.84 23.61
CA LYS A 156 -20.56 -16.44 22.34
C LYS A 156 -19.68 -16.10 21.14
N ILE A 157 -18.60 -16.86 20.93
CA ILE A 157 -18.01 -17.04 19.58
C ILE A 157 -17.75 -18.53 19.41
N SER A 158 -18.68 -19.20 18.73
CA SER A 158 -18.58 -20.63 18.42
C SER A 158 -17.59 -20.88 17.28
N SER A 159 -16.86 -21.98 17.41
CA SER A 159 -15.71 -22.47 16.62
C SER A 159 -15.99 -22.89 15.17
N ARG A 160 -16.85 -22.18 14.42
CA ARG A 160 -17.27 -22.67 13.11
C ARG A 160 -17.50 -21.57 12.08
N LEU A 161 -16.40 -21.02 11.55
CA LEU A 161 -16.35 -20.30 10.26
C LEU A 161 -14.87 -20.03 9.86
N MET A 162 -14.08 -21.10 9.77
CA MET A 162 -12.79 -21.11 9.06
C MET A 162 -12.88 -22.09 7.90
N SER A 163 -13.51 -21.66 6.81
CA SER A 163 -13.27 -22.19 5.47
C SER A 163 -13.95 -21.24 4.49
N HIS A 164 -13.21 -20.83 3.46
CA HIS A 164 -13.59 -19.93 2.35
C HIS A 164 -13.48 -18.43 2.62
N ALA A 165 -12.29 -17.88 2.39
CA ALA A 165 -12.10 -16.60 1.67
C ALA A 165 -10.60 -16.31 1.49
N VAL A 166 -9.94 -17.01 0.57
CA VAL A 166 -8.70 -16.51 -0.05
C VAL A 166 -8.88 -16.55 -1.56
N ARG A 167 -9.64 -15.59 -2.06
CA ARG A 167 -9.57 -15.10 -3.43
C ARG A 167 -9.73 -13.59 -3.36
N TYR A 168 -8.92 -12.91 -4.16
CA TYR A 168 -8.80 -11.46 -4.27
C TYR A 168 -7.90 -10.81 -3.21
N VAL A 169 -6.60 -11.05 -3.37
CA VAL A 169 -5.61 -9.98 -3.20
C VAL A 169 -5.10 -9.69 -4.61
N LEU A 170 -5.00 -8.39 -4.91
CA LEU A 170 -4.52 -7.77 -6.15
C LEU A 170 -3.29 -8.47 -6.74
#